data_AF-A0A0A9WQ33-F1
#
_entry.id   AF-A0A0A9WQ33-F1
#
_cell.length_a   1.000
_cell.length_b   1.000
_cell.length_c   1.000
_cell.angle_alpha   90.00
_cell.angle_beta   90.00
_cell.angle_gamma   90.00
#
_symmetry.space_group_name_H-M   'P 1'
#
loop_
_entity.id
_entity.type
_entity.pdbx_description
1 polymer ?
#
loop_
_entity_poly.entity_id
_entity_poly.type
_entity_poly.pdbx_seq_one_letter_code
_entity_poly.pdbx_strand_id
1 'polypeptide(L)'
;MMKDRDVYKIPLRERRPRMVLLAPTRELIKQLEHVCSILDKHTGLQTRSFTSCKRANYHVSKLLKRHMADVLIMHPKVILRLLRVRRLFLDDLRYVVVDEADAMMSGHQDFVTAQLLAKVRHRNMYQHL
;
A
#
# COMPACT_ATOMS: atom_id res chain seq x y z
N MET A 1 12.53 11.69 -14.98
CA MET A 1 12.76 11.00 -13.69
C MET A 1 12.82 9.50 -13.97
N MET A 2 13.92 8.81 -13.66
CA MET A 2 14.02 7.34 -13.88
C MET A 2 13.10 6.61 -12.91
N LYS A 3 12.43 5.54 -13.36
CA LYS A 3 11.55 4.74 -12.49
C LYS A 3 12.37 3.76 -11.66
N ASP A 4 11.88 3.36 -10.49
CA ASP A 4 12.50 2.30 -9.67
C ASP A 4 12.71 0.98 -10.42
N ARG A 5 11.85 0.67 -11.41
CA ARG A 5 12.06 -0.48 -12.30
C ARG A 5 13.35 -0.34 -13.13
N ASP A 6 13.70 0.88 -13.50
CA ASP A 6 14.85 1.21 -14.36
C ASP A 6 16.12 1.35 -13.51
N VAL A 7 15.99 1.84 -12.27
CA VAL A 7 17.11 2.03 -11.33
C VAL A 7 17.47 0.75 -10.59
N TYR A 8 16.48 0.05 -10.02
CA TYR A 8 16.70 -1.10 -9.13
C TYR A 8 16.33 -2.44 -9.76
N LYS A 9 15.89 -2.46 -11.03
CA LYS A 9 15.45 -3.67 -11.76
C LYS A 9 14.38 -4.49 -11.02
N ILE A 10 13.62 -3.88 -10.10
CA ILE A 10 12.54 -4.58 -9.38
C ILE A 10 11.33 -4.67 -10.32
N PRO A 11 10.94 -5.86 -10.80
CA PRO A 11 9.78 -6.00 -11.67
C PRO A 11 8.50 -5.66 -10.91
N LEU A 12 7.51 -5.08 -11.60
CA LEU A 12 6.18 -4.95 -11.02
C LEU A 12 5.56 -6.34 -10.99
N ARG A 13 5.02 -6.77 -9.83
CA ARG A 13 4.44 -8.11 -9.63
C ARG A 13 3.02 -8.02 -9.08
N GLU A 14 2.19 -9.01 -9.39
CA GLU A 14 0.84 -9.11 -8.84
C GLU A 14 0.88 -9.09 -7.31
N ARG A 15 -0.01 -8.31 -6.69
CA ARG A 15 -0.19 -8.25 -5.22
C ARG A 15 1.07 -7.83 -4.45
N ARG A 16 2.09 -7.28 -5.11
CA ARG A 16 3.36 -6.84 -4.53
C ARG A 16 3.62 -5.39 -4.92
N PRO A 17 2.93 -4.42 -4.29
CA PRO A 17 3.16 -3.01 -4.57
C PRO A 17 4.54 -2.58 -4.07
N ARG A 18 5.10 -1.56 -4.70
CA ARG A 18 6.38 -0.95 -4.30
C ARG A 18 6.19 0.12 -3.23
N MET A 19 5.02 0.74 -3.19
CA MET A 19 4.66 1.75 -2.21
C MET A 19 3.28 1.50 -1.63
N VAL A 20 3.16 1.73 -0.32
CA VAL A 20 1.89 1.78 0.39
C VAL A 20 1.74 3.16 1.02
N LEU A 21 0.60 3.79 0.78
CA LEU A 21 0.22 5.07 1.37
C LEU A 21 -1.01 4.84 2.27
N LEU A 22 -0.84 5.16 3.55
CA LEU A 22 -1.81 4.90 4.59
C LEU A 22 -2.55 6.19 4.94
N ALA A 23 -3.88 6.12 4.98
CA ALA A 23 -4.72 7.24 5.40
C ALA A 23 -5.90 6.77 6.27
N PRO A 24 -6.34 7.60 7.24
CA PRO A 24 -7.38 7.24 8.23
C PRO A 24 -8.81 7.23 7.67
N THR A 25 -9.14 8.09 6.70
CA THR A 25 -10.52 8.29 6.24
C THR A 25 -10.69 7.95 4.76
N ARG A 26 -11.94 7.67 4.35
CA ARG A 26 -12.25 7.35 2.96
C ARG A 26 -12.08 8.57 2.06
N GLU A 27 -12.37 9.73 2.61
CA GLU A 27 -12.28 11.04 2.00
C GLU A 27 -10.82 11.37 1.71
N LEU A 28 -9.93 11.18 2.70
CA LEU A 28 -8.50 11.40 2.51
C LEU A 28 -7.89 10.40 1.52
N ILE A 29 -8.29 9.12 1.58
CA ILE A 29 -7.88 8.13 0.57
C ILE A 29 -8.25 8.57 -0.85
N LYS A 30 -9.45 9.13 -1.07
CA LYS A 30 -9.88 9.63 -2.38
C LYS A 30 -9.09 10.86 -2.82
N GLN A 31 -8.77 11.76 -1.89
CA GLN A 31 -7.95 12.95 -2.18
C GLN A 31 -6.55 12.54 -2.62
N LEU A 32 -5.92 11.63 -1.87
CA LEU A 32 -4.61 11.09 -2.20
C LEU A 32 -4.62 10.33 -3.54
N GLU A 33 -5.67 9.55 -3.81
CA GLU A 33 -5.85 8.90 -5.12
C GLU A 33 -5.91 9.91 -6.25
N HIS A 34 -6.62 11.03 -6.06
CA HIS A 34 -6.68 12.09 -7.07
C HIS A 34 -5.29 12.68 -7.33
N VAL A 35 -4.55 13.03 -6.27
CA VAL A 35 -3.19 13.57 -6.39
C VAL A 35 -2.26 12.58 -7.08
N CYS A 36 -2.25 11.32 -6.65
CA CYS A 36 -1.44 10.28 -7.28
C CYS A 36 -1.83 10.03 -8.74
N SER A 37 -3.12 10.13 -9.11
CA SER A 37 -3.56 9.96 -10.50
C SER A 37 -3.00 11.02 -11.45
N ILE A 38 -2.73 12.23 -10.95
CA ILE A 38 -2.09 13.29 -11.72
C ILE A 38 -0.61 12.92 -11.94
N LEU A 39 0.07 12.44 -10.91
CA LEU A 39 1.45 11.99 -10.98
C LEU A 39 1.60 10.77 -11.89
N ASP A 40 0.67 9.83 -11.84
CA ASP A 40 0.65 8.62 -12.67
C ASP A 40 0.67 8.96 -14.17
N LYS A 41 0.01 10.05 -14.60
CA LYS A 41 -0.01 10.48 -16.02
C LYS A 41 1.38 10.86 -16.54
N HIS A 42 2.21 11.46 -15.68
CA HIS A 42 3.53 11.95 -16.06
C HIS A 42 4.65 10.97 -15.74
N THR A 43 4.45 10.14 -14.72
CA THR A 43 5.42 9.11 -14.33
C THR A 43 5.17 7.81 -15.06
N GLY A 44 3.93 7.46 -15.41
CA GLY A 44 3.54 6.13 -15.89
C GLY A 44 3.65 5.05 -14.81
N LEU A 45 3.50 5.43 -13.53
CA LEU A 45 3.22 4.53 -12.42
C LEU A 45 1.71 4.21 -12.39
N GLN A 46 1.33 3.14 -11.68
CA GLN A 46 -0.06 2.79 -11.46
C GLN A 46 -0.44 2.84 -9.98
N THR A 47 -1.30 3.80 -9.63
CA THR A 47 -1.88 3.91 -8.30
C THR A 47 -3.24 3.23 -8.24
N ARG A 48 -3.51 2.54 -7.12
CA ARG A 48 -4.83 1.97 -6.80
C ARG A 48 -5.21 2.33 -5.38
N SER A 49 -6.44 2.81 -5.19
CA SER A 49 -7.00 3.04 -3.86
C SER A 49 -8.08 2.02 -3.50
N PHE A 50 -8.33 1.85 -2.21
CA PHE A 50 -9.51 1.10 -1.78
C PHE A 50 -10.09 1.60 -0.45
N THR A 51 -11.40 1.90 -0.48
CA THR A 51 -12.10 2.57 0.63
C THR A 51 -13.20 1.71 1.29
N SER A 52 -13.51 0.51 0.78
CA SER A 52 -14.71 -0.25 1.21
C SER A 52 -14.42 -1.44 2.13
N CYS A 53 -14.58 -1.28 3.44
CA CYS A 53 -14.31 -2.36 4.41
C CYS A 53 -15.23 -3.60 4.26
N LYS A 54 -16.47 -3.45 3.77
CA LYS A 54 -17.54 -4.48 3.81
C LYS A 54 -17.41 -5.61 2.76
N ARG A 55 -16.75 -5.39 1.61
CA ARG A 55 -16.53 -6.43 0.58
C ARG A 55 -15.09 -6.49 0.05
N ALA A 56 -14.14 -5.99 0.85
CA ALA A 56 -12.74 -5.86 0.47
C ALA A 56 -12.11 -7.16 -0.03
N ASN A 57 -12.37 -8.28 0.62
CA ASN A 57 -11.62 -9.51 0.34
C ASN A 57 -11.81 -10.00 -1.10
N TYR A 58 -13.04 -10.03 -1.62
CA TYR A 58 -13.29 -10.50 -2.98
C TYR A 58 -12.88 -9.46 -4.03
N HIS A 59 -13.29 -8.20 -3.84
CA HIS A 59 -13.08 -7.14 -4.81
C HIS A 59 -11.61 -6.72 -4.90
N VAL A 60 -10.92 -6.55 -3.77
CA VAL A 60 -9.48 -6.19 -3.75
C VAL A 60 -8.63 -7.32 -4.29
N SER A 61 -8.93 -8.57 -3.93
CA SER A 61 -8.16 -9.71 -4.45
C SER A 61 -8.29 -9.87 -5.95
N LYS A 62 -9.46 -9.58 -6.51
CA LYS A 62 -9.72 -9.62 -7.95
C LYS A 62 -9.06 -8.43 -8.65
N LEU A 63 -9.11 -7.24 -8.04
CA LEU A 63 -8.46 -6.04 -8.54
C LEU A 63 -6.94 -6.21 -8.59
N LEU A 64 -6.31 -6.64 -7.49
CA LEU A 64 -4.85 -6.83 -7.39
C LEU A 64 -4.33 -8.01 -8.22
N LYS A 65 -5.20 -8.97 -8.59
CA LYS A 65 -4.87 -10.01 -9.57
C LYS A 65 -4.93 -9.48 -11.01
N ARG A 66 -5.95 -8.68 -11.32
CA ARG A 66 -6.21 -8.20 -12.69
C ARG A 66 -5.34 -7.00 -13.06
N HIS A 67 -4.99 -6.20 -12.07
CA HIS A 67 -4.28 -4.94 -12.24
C HIS A 67 -3.17 -4.88 -11.22
N MET A 68 -1.95 -4.79 -11.73
CA MET A 68 -0.78 -4.52 -10.92
C MET A 68 -0.86 -3.07 -10.42
N ALA A 69 -0.22 -2.79 -9.28
CA ALA A 69 -0.21 -1.47 -8.68
C ALA A 69 1.20 -1.19 -8.15
N ASP A 70 1.81 -0.10 -8.60
CA ASP A 70 3.05 0.39 -8.02
C ASP A 70 2.77 1.01 -6.64
N VAL A 71 1.69 1.79 -6.54
CA VAL A 71 1.26 2.51 -5.34
C VAL A 71 -0.11 1.99 -4.87
N LEU A 72 -0.21 1.65 -3.59
CA LEU A 72 -1.46 1.20 -2.98
C LEU A 72 -1.91 2.16 -1.86
N ILE A 73 -3.08 2.77 -2.00
CA ILE A 73 -3.63 3.72 -1.03
C ILE A 73 -4.78 3.09 -0.26
N MET A 74 -4.62 2.81 1.03
CA MET A 74 -5.64 2.14 1.83
C MET A 74 -5.51 2.44 3.33
N HIS A 75 -6.60 2.20 4.06
CA HIS A 75 -6.57 2.17 5.52
C HIS A 75 -5.67 1.01 6.03
N PRO A 76 -4.83 1.21 7.07
CA PRO A 76 -3.90 0.22 7.61
C PRO A 76 -4.57 -1.13 7.95
N LYS A 77 -5.77 -1.07 8.55
CA LYS A 77 -6.56 -2.25 8.93
C LYS A 77 -6.90 -3.14 7.72
N VAL A 78 -7.12 -2.55 6.55
CA VAL A 78 -7.40 -3.28 5.31
C VAL A 78 -6.13 -3.99 4.83
N ILE A 79 -4.98 -3.31 4.87
CA ILE A 79 -3.69 -3.88 4.46
C ILE A 79 -3.34 -5.07 5.34
N LEU A 80 -3.37 -4.91 6.68
CA LEU A 80 -3.10 -6.01 7.61
C LEU A 80 -4.02 -7.21 7.39
N ARG A 81 -5.30 -6.97 7.11
CA ARG A 81 -6.23 -8.03 6.75
C ARG A 81 -5.80 -8.74 5.46
N LEU A 82 -5.44 -8.02 4.40
CA LEU A 82 -5.01 -8.60 3.12
C LEU A 82 -3.71 -9.40 3.24
N LEU A 83 -2.78 -8.94 4.09
CA LEU A 83 -1.57 -9.69 4.43
C LEU A 83 -1.92 -11.01 5.14
N ARG A 84 -2.83 -10.97 6.12
CA ARG A 84 -3.27 -12.16 6.87
C ARG A 84 -3.90 -13.21 5.97
N VAL A 85 -4.72 -12.81 4.99
CA VAL A 85 -5.36 -13.72 4.04
C VAL A 85 -4.52 -14.02 2.79
N ARG A 86 -3.23 -13.63 2.77
CA ARG A 86 -2.29 -13.85 1.65
C ARG A 86 -2.82 -13.33 0.30
N ARG A 87 -3.45 -12.16 0.32
CA ARG A 87 -3.95 -11.44 -0.87
C ARG A 87 -3.10 -10.23 -1.24
N LEU A 88 -2.19 -9.84 -0.36
CA LEU A 88 -1.16 -8.83 -0.55
C LEU A 88 0.15 -9.38 0.03
N PHE A 89 1.28 -9.02 -0.56
CA PHE A 89 2.61 -9.41 -0.14
C PHE A 89 3.52 -8.17 -0.09
N LEU A 90 4.49 -8.15 0.81
CA LEU A 90 5.38 -7.00 1.04
C LEU A 90 6.77 -7.19 0.42
N ASP A 91 6.96 -8.25 -0.36
CA ASP A 91 8.25 -8.70 -0.87
C ASP A 91 8.98 -7.65 -1.73
N ASP A 92 8.23 -6.79 -2.42
CA ASP A 92 8.73 -5.71 -3.27
C ASP A 92 8.49 -4.31 -2.68
N LEU A 93 8.00 -4.23 -1.44
CA LEU A 93 7.66 -2.97 -0.81
C LEU A 93 8.93 -2.21 -0.44
N ARG A 94 9.06 -0.98 -0.94
CA ARG A 94 10.20 -0.08 -0.71
C ARG A 94 9.81 1.12 0.14
N TYR A 95 8.59 1.61 -0.03
CA TYR A 95 8.13 2.83 0.63
C TYR A 95 6.84 2.59 1.40
N VAL A 96 6.79 3.15 2.60
CA VAL A 96 5.57 3.27 3.39
C VAL A 96 5.41 4.73 3.76
N VAL A 97 4.27 5.30 3.41
CA VAL A 97 3.90 6.67 3.77
C VAL A 97 2.70 6.60 4.69
N VAL A 98 2.78 7.35 5.79
CA VAL A 98 1.69 7.49 6.77
C VAL A 98 1.23 8.94 6.71
N ASP A 99 0.03 9.15 6.20
CA ASP A 99 -0.63 10.45 6.26
C ASP A 99 -1.42 10.57 7.58
N GLU A 100 -1.53 11.77 8.15
CA GLU A 100 -2.13 12.01 9.47
C GLU A 100 -1.55 11.08 10.55
N ALA A 101 -0.21 11.09 10.68
CA ALA A 101 0.53 10.12 11.47
C ALA A 101 0.14 10.12 12.97
N ASP A 102 -0.22 11.27 13.51
CA ASP A 102 -0.76 11.44 14.87
C ASP A 102 -2.07 10.65 15.06
N ALA A 103 -3.04 10.82 14.15
CA ALA A 103 -4.29 10.07 14.17
C ALA A 103 -4.05 8.57 13.96
N MET A 104 -3.12 8.23 13.07
CA MET A 104 -2.84 6.86 12.63
C MET A 104 -2.00 6.04 13.62
N MET A 105 -1.24 6.71 14.48
CA MET A 105 -0.46 6.11 15.57
C MET A 105 -1.20 6.20 16.92
N SER A 106 -2.38 6.81 16.95
CA SER A 106 -3.20 6.93 18.16
C SER A 106 -3.77 5.58 18.63
N GLY A 107 -3.97 5.44 19.94
CA GLY A 107 -4.55 4.24 20.56
C GLY A 107 -6.00 3.96 20.11
N HIS A 108 -6.74 4.98 19.66
CA HIS A 108 -8.09 4.83 19.10
C HIS A 108 -8.14 3.93 17.85
N GLN A 109 -7.01 3.73 17.18
CA GLN A 109 -6.88 2.87 16.00
C GLN A 109 -6.21 1.52 16.34
N ASP A 110 -6.25 1.08 17.60
CA ASP A 110 -5.63 -0.17 18.09
C ASP A 110 -4.14 -0.33 17.72
N PHE A 111 -3.42 0.79 17.53
CA PHE A 111 -2.04 0.82 17.04
C PHE A 111 -1.82 0.01 15.74
N VAL A 112 -2.85 -0.10 14.91
CA VAL A 112 -2.83 -0.93 13.69
C VAL A 112 -1.72 -0.50 12.73
N THR A 113 -1.44 0.80 12.61
CA THR A 113 -0.32 1.32 11.80
C THR A 113 1.03 0.84 12.34
N ALA A 114 1.24 0.89 13.66
CA ALA A 114 2.47 0.39 14.28
C ALA A 114 2.66 -1.12 14.04
N GLN A 115 1.58 -1.92 14.13
CA GLN A 115 1.63 -3.36 13.83
C GLN A 115 2.03 -3.62 12.37
N LEU A 116 1.52 -2.82 11.43
CA LEU A 116 1.89 -2.92 10.01
C LEU A 116 3.37 -2.57 9.80
N LEU A 117 3.84 -1.47 10.37
CA LEU A 117 5.24 -1.05 10.29
C LEU A 117 6.19 -2.09 10.89
N ALA A 118 5.82 -2.71 12.01
CA ALA A 118 6.57 -3.81 12.59
C ALA A 118 6.73 -4.98 11.61
N LYS A 119 5.66 -5.36 10.89
CA LYS A 119 5.72 -6.42 9.86
C LYS A 119 6.62 -6.04 8.68
N VAL A 120 6.61 -4.78 8.26
CA VAL A 120 7.51 -4.26 7.21
C VAL A 120 8.96 -4.34 7.69
N ARG A 121 9.25 -3.87 8.91
CA ARG A 121 10.60 -3.90 9.51
C ARG A 121 11.16 -5.32 9.58
N HIS A 122 10.38 -6.27 10.10
CA HIS A 122 10.81 -7.66 10.20
C HIS A 122 11.14 -8.28 8.84
N ARG A 123 10.43 -7.91 7.76
CA ARG A 123 10.70 -8.43 6.41
C ARG A 123 12.00 -7.88 5.81
N ASN A 124 12.28 -6.59 5.99
CA ASN A 124 13.49 -5.96 5.45
C ASN A 124 14.78 -6.46 6.14
N MET A 125 14.68 -6.91 7.39
CA MET A 125 15.83 -7.41 8.15
C MET A 125 16.40 -8.74 7.61
N TYR A 126 15.64 -9.50 6.81
CA TYR A 126 16.07 -10.80 6.26
C TYR A 126 16.36 -10.78 4.75
N GLN A 127 16.37 -9.63 4.09
CA GLN A 127 16.77 -9.53 2.68
C GLN A 127 18.25 -9.17 2.49
N HIS A 128 19.00 -8.97 3.58
CA HIS A 128 20.42 -8.63 3.57
C HIS A 128 21.29 -9.57 4.42
N LEU A 129 20.77 -10.77 4.74
CA LEU A 129 21.52 -11.92 5.27
C LEU A 129 21.48 -13.03 4.22
#